data_AF-A0AA38SI63-F1
#
_entry.id   AF-A0AA38SI63-F1
#
_cell.length_a   1.000
_cell.length_b   1.000
_cell.length_c   1.000
_cell.angle_alpha   90.00
_cell.angle_beta   90.00
_cell.angle_gamma   90.00
#
_symmetry.space_group_name_H-M   'P 1'
#
loop_
_entity.id
_entity.type
_entity.pdbx_description
1 polymer ?
#
loop_
_entity_poly.entity_id
_entity_poly.type
_entity_poly.pdbx_seq_one_letter_code
_entity_poly.pdbx_strand_id
1 'polypeptide(L)'
;MNPDVENMNVENMNVENMNVENMNVITKGINKQTKFNVVDCQSAYNVILGRPWIHEMKAIPSTYHQKIKFPSPWGIQEIASENKVARECYKITMKTKSQDI
;
A
#
# COMPACT_ATOMS: atom_id res chain seq x y z
N MET A 1 19.15 32.12 -0.50
CA MET A 1 18.53 31.41 0.63
C MET A 1 17.20 30.84 0.18
N ASN A 2 17.13 29.52 0.06
CA ASN A 2 15.95 28.76 0.47
C ASN A 2 16.48 27.45 1.07
N PRO A 3 16.63 27.34 2.41
CA PRO A 3 17.36 26.25 3.07
C PRO A 3 16.50 25.02 3.41
N ASP A 4 15.22 24.99 3.07
CA ASP A 4 14.28 24.03 3.68
C ASP A 4 13.99 22.77 2.85
N VAL A 5 14.96 22.30 2.05
CA VAL A 5 14.88 20.97 1.39
C VAL A 5 15.91 20.00 1.97
N GLU A 6 16.43 20.30 3.16
CA GLU A 6 17.12 19.33 3.99
C GLU A 6 16.18 18.90 5.10
N ASN A 7 16.08 17.58 5.28
CA ASN A 7 15.39 16.86 6.36
C ASN A 7 13.96 16.40 6.05
N MET A 8 13.80 15.64 4.98
CA MET A 8 12.97 14.44 5.09
C MET A 8 13.92 13.28 5.34
N ASN A 9 14.28 13.06 6.62
CA ASN A 9 15.15 11.96 7.03
C ASN A 9 14.51 10.64 6.55
N VAL A 10 15.09 10.07 5.50
CA VAL A 10 14.89 8.68 5.07
C VAL A 10 15.78 7.76 5.92
N GLU A 11 15.88 8.06 7.21
CA GLU A 11 16.58 7.26 8.21
C GLU A 11 15.45 6.71 9.11
N ASN A 12 15.08 5.44 9.14
CA ASN A 12 15.73 4.21 8.70
C ASN A 12 14.64 3.21 8.27
N MET A 13 14.58 2.87 6.97
CA MET A 13 14.12 1.53 6.58
C MET A 13 15.39 0.70 6.43
N ASN A 14 15.82 0.05 7.52
CA ASN A 14 16.96 -0.87 7.46
C ASN A 14 16.61 -2.00 6.49
N VAL A 15 17.32 -2.05 5.35
CA VAL A 15 17.18 -3.10 4.32
C VAL A 15 17.48 -4.50 4.91
N GLU A 16 18.18 -4.55 6.03
CA GLU A 16 18.61 -5.77 6.72
C GLU A 16 17.47 -6.59 7.35
N ASN A 17 16.27 -6.03 7.53
CA ASN A 17 15.10 -6.74 8.05
C ASN A 17 14.05 -7.07 6.96
N MET A 18 14.44 -6.99 5.68
CA MET A 18 13.54 -7.27 4.57
C MET A 18 13.51 -8.77 4.27
N ASN A 19 12.40 -9.43 4.59
CA ASN A 19 12.19 -10.84 4.25
C ASN A 19 11.36 -10.97 2.98
N VAL A 20 11.55 -12.04 2.23
CA VAL A 20 10.82 -12.27 0.98
C VAL A 20 9.88 -13.45 1.14
N GLU A 21 8.58 -13.20 1.09
CA GLU A 21 7.55 -14.19 1.36
C GLU A 21 6.49 -14.25 0.25
N ASN A 22 5.93 -15.44 0.03
CA ASN A 22 4.83 -15.63 -0.89
C ASN A 22 3.51 -15.58 -0.11
N MET A 23 2.71 -14.54 -0.34
CA MET A 23 1.41 -14.38 0.30
C MET A 23 0.27 -14.46 -0.71
N ASN A 24 -0.86 -14.97 -0.26
CA ASN A 24 -2.09 -15.01 -1.04
C ASN A 24 -2.85 -13.69 -0.90
N VAL A 25 -2.99 -12.97 -2.01
CA VAL A 25 -3.80 -11.76 -2.12
C VAL A 25 -5.21 -12.16 -2.55
N ILE A 26 -6.18 -12.02 -1.66
CA ILE A 26 -7.58 -12.36 -1.92
C ILE A 26 -8.38 -11.08 -2.21
N THR A 27 -8.87 -10.93 -3.44
CA THR A 27 -9.59 -9.73 -3.90
C THR A 27 -10.85 -10.11 -4.67
N LYS A 28 -12.03 -9.79 -4.11
CA LYS A 28 -13.35 -9.99 -4.78
C LYS A 28 -13.49 -11.40 -5.39
N GLY A 29 -13.10 -12.44 -4.63
CA GLY A 29 -13.20 -13.84 -5.05
C GLY A 29 -12.02 -14.37 -5.88
N ILE A 30 -11.06 -13.53 -6.24
CA ILE A 30 -9.80 -13.96 -6.84
C ILE A 30 -8.77 -14.20 -5.73
N ASN A 31 -8.04 -15.31 -5.79
CA ASN A 31 -6.90 -15.59 -4.93
C ASN A 31 -5.63 -15.64 -5.79
N LYS A 32 -4.66 -14.75 -5.52
CA LYS A 32 -3.38 -14.69 -6.22
C LYS A 32 -2.20 -14.74 -5.28
N GLN A 33 -1.36 -15.75 -5.45
CA GLN A 33 -0.08 -15.83 -4.76
C GLN A 33 0.87 -14.78 -5.34
N THR A 34 1.38 -13.91 -4.49
CA THR A 34 2.25 -12.79 -4.85
C THR A 34 3.46 -12.80 -3.94
N LYS A 35 4.63 -12.60 -4.54
CA LYS A 35 5.89 -12.48 -3.81
C LYS A 35 6.04 -11.06 -3.28
N PHE A 36 6.12 -10.90 -1.97
CA PHE A 36 6.28 -9.62 -1.29
C PHE A 36 7.64 -9.53 -0.62
N ASN A 37 8.12 -8.30 -0.53
CA ASN A 37 9.15 -7.95 0.44
C ASN A 37 8.45 -7.46 1.70
N VAL A 38 8.61 -8.18 2.79
CA VAL A 38 8.03 -7.91 4.11
C VAL A 38 9.05 -7.11 4.90
N VAL A 39 8.59 -5.98 5.45
CA VAL A 39 9.38 -5.12 6.32
C VAL A 39 8.63 -5.01 7.64
N ASP A 40 9.27 -5.43 8.73
CA ASP A 40 8.73 -5.26 10.08
C ASP A 40 8.92 -3.81 10.53
N CYS A 41 7.92 -2.97 10.27
CA CYS A 41 7.94 -1.57 10.66
C CYS A 41 6.53 -1.03 10.90
N GLN A 42 6.42 -0.01 11.75
CA GLN A 42 5.18 0.71 11.95
C GLN A 42 4.87 1.58 10.71
N SER A 43 3.88 1.16 9.94
CA SER A 43 3.44 1.81 8.70
C SER A 43 1.93 2.04 8.70
N ALA A 44 1.49 3.09 8.02
CA ALA A 44 0.06 3.29 7.72
C ALA A 44 -0.45 2.31 6.63
N TYR A 45 0.45 1.54 6.02
CA TYR A 45 0.15 0.59 4.95
C TYR A 45 0.54 -0.82 5.37
N ASN A 46 -0.42 -1.74 5.27
CA ASN A 46 -0.19 -3.17 5.52
C ASN A 46 0.36 -3.89 4.28
N VAL A 47 -0.03 -3.46 3.07
CA VAL A 47 0.38 -4.07 1.80
C VAL A 47 0.50 -2.98 0.73
N ILE A 48 1.55 -3.06 -0.10
CA ILE A 48 1.75 -2.21 -1.27
C ILE A 48 1.77 -3.12 -2.50
N LEU A 49 0.74 -3.02 -3.34
CA LEU A 49 0.63 -3.80 -4.57
C LEU A 49 1.30 -3.05 -5.72
N GLY A 50 2.43 -3.58 -6.18
CA GLY A 50 3.19 -3.01 -7.28
C GLY A 50 2.62 -3.35 -8.66
N ARG A 51 3.27 -2.80 -9.68
CA ARG A 51 2.98 -3.07 -11.10
C ARG A 51 2.92 -4.56 -11.46
N PRO A 52 3.78 -5.47 -10.93
CA PRO A 52 3.69 -6.89 -11.28
C PRO A 52 2.32 -7.49 -11.00
N TRP A 53 1.76 -7.24 -9.80
CA TRP A 53 0.44 -7.72 -9.44
C TRP A 53 -0.66 -7.07 -10.28
N ILE A 54 -0.57 -5.75 -10.51
CA ILE A 54 -1.53 -5.00 -11.35
C ILE A 54 -1.57 -5.58 -12.76
N HIS A 55 -0.41 -5.86 -13.36
CA HIS A 55 -0.31 -6.42 -14.70
C HIS A 55 -0.85 -7.86 -14.75
N GLU A 56 -0.50 -8.70 -13.77
CA GLU A 56 -1.00 -10.07 -13.71
C GLU A 56 -2.53 -10.12 -13.58
N MET A 57 -3.10 -9.23 -12.76
CA MET A 57 -4.53 -9.09 -12.57
C MET A 57 -5.24 -8.43 -13.76
N LYS A 58 -4.50 -7.96 -14.78
CA LYS A 58 -5.01 -7.09 -15.86
C LYS A 58 -5.83 -5.92 -15.30
N ALA A 59 -5.36 -5.39 -14.18
CA ALA A 59 -6.05 -4.38 -13.42
C ALA A 59 -5.78 -2.99 -13.97
N ILE A 60 -6.79 -2.13 -13.92
CA ILE A 60 -6.75 -0.75 -14.39
C ILE A 60 -6.98 0.14 -13.17
N PRO A 61 -5.91 0.71 -12.59
CA PRO A 61 -6.03 1.69 -11.53
C PRO A 61 -6.44 3.06 -12.12
N SER A 62 -7.35 3.74 -11.44
CA SER A 62 -7.74 5.11 -11.70
C SER A 62 -7.50 5.93 -10.44
N THR A 63 -6.47 6.78 -10.47
CA THR A 63 -6.14 7.68 -9.36
C THR A 63 -7.24 8.70 -9.11
N TYR A 64 -7.82 9.27 -10.17
CA TYR A 64 -8.90 10.27 -10.08
C TYR A 64 -10.13 9.74 -9.33
N HIS A 65 -10.63 8.57 -9.73
CA HIS A 65 -11.76 7.93 -9.06
C HIS A 65 -11.36 7.09 -7.83
N GLN A 66 -10.06 7.01 -7.52
CA GLN A 66 -9.46 6.18 -6.47
C GLN A 66 -10.03 4.74 -6.44
N LYS A 67 -10.04 4.13 -7.62
CA LYS A 67 -10.61 2.81 -7.88
C LYS A 67 -9.65 1.98 -8.69
N ILE A 68 -9.72 0.67 -8.53
CA ILE A 68 -9.04 -0.30 -9.40
C ILE A 68 -10.07 -1.30 -9.91
N LYS A 69 -10.08 -1.49 -11.23
CA LYS A 69 -10.96 -2.45 -11.91
C LYS A 69 -10.14 -3.59 -12.47
N PHE A 70 -10.68 -4.80 -12.46
CA PHE A 70 -10.00 -5.96 -13.06
C PHE A 70 -11.03 -7.01 -13.53
N PRO A 71 -10.72 -7.79 -14.58
CA PRO A 71 -11.57 -8.88 -15.01
C PRO A 71 -11.56 -10.04 -14.00
N SER A 72 -12.73 -10.66 -13.78
CA SER A 72 -12.87 -11.93 -13.08
C SER A 72 -13.82 -12.87 -13.85
N PRO A 73 -13.90 -14.16 -13.48
CA PRO A 73 -14.89 -15.08 -14.07
C PRO A 73 -16.34 -14.62 -13.93
N TRP A 74 -16.62 -13.71 -13.00
CA TRP A 74 -17.95 -13.15 -12.73
C TRP A 74 -18.14 -11.75 -13.33
N GLY A 75 -17.25 -11.33 -14.22
CA GLY A 75 -17.26 -10.00 -14.85
C GLY A 75 -16.24 -9.03 -14.26
N ILE A 76 -16.42 -7.73 -14.54
CA ILE A 76 -15.48 -6.71 -14.05
C ILE A 76 -15.73 -6.47 -12.56
N GLN A 77 -14.68 -6.67 -11.76
CA GLN A 77 -14.68 -6.34 -10.34
C GLN A 77 -14.07 -4.97 -10.11
N GLU A 78 -14.48 -4.31 -9.03
CA GLU A 78 -13.97 -3.01 -8.61
C GLU A 78 -13.60 -3.04 -7.12
N ILE A 79 -12.43 -2.48 -6.82
CA ILE A 79 -12.04 -2.10 -5.45
C ILE A 79 -12.01 -0.58 -5.43
N ALA A 80 -12.74 0.03 -4.50
CA ALA A 80 -12.79 1.47 -4.30
C ALA A 80 -12.13 1.84 -2.98
N SER A 81 -11.43 2.98 -2.94
CA SER A 81 -10.86 3.48 -1.69
C SER A 81 -11.94 4.03 -0.77
N GLU A 82 -11.82 3.76 0.52
CA GLU A 82 -12.63 4.39 1.56
C GLU A 82 -11.91 5.62 2.13
N ASN A 83 -12.11 6.76 1.49
CA ASN A 83 -11.39 8.01 1.82
C ASN A 83 -11.51 8.44 3.27
N LYS A 84 -12.68 8.27 3.89
CA LYS A 84 -12.89 8.66 5.30
C LYS A 84 -12.02 7.82 6.22
N VAL A 85 -12.06 6.51 6.05
CA VAL A 85 -11.28 5.56 6.85
C VAL A 85 -9.77 5.79 6.64
N ALA A 86 -9.33 5.92 5.39
CA ALA A 86 -7.93 6.17 5.06
C ALA A 86 -7.40 7.47 5.71
N ARG A 87 -8.20 8.54 5.71
CA ARG A 87 -7.83 9.81 6.35
C ARG A 87 -7.73 9.68 7.86
N GLU A 88 -8.64 8.97 8.51
CA GLU A 88 -8.57 8.76 9.96
C GLU A 88 -7.38 7.88 10.35
N CYS A 89 -7.10 6.79 9.63
CA CYS A 89 -5.89 5.98 9.84
C CYS A 89 -4.62 6.83 9.73
N TYR A 90 -4.52 7.65 8.69
CA TYR A 90 -3.37 8.54 8.50
C TYR A 90 -3.20 9.53 9.67
N LYS A 91 -4.29 10.17 10.12
CA LYS A 91 -4.26 11.07 11.28
C LYS A 91 -3.80 10.38 12.55
N ILE A 92 -4.28 9.16 12.81
CA ILE A 92 -3.89 8.37 13.99
C ILE A 92 -2.39 8.08 13.93
N THR A 93 -1.89 7.54 12.81
CA THR A 93 -0.47 7.20 12.64
C THR A 93 0.43 8.44 12.77
N MET A 94 0.02 9.60 12.25
CA MET A 94 0.79 10.85 12.40
C MET A 94 0.78 11.38 13.84
N LYS A 95 -0.35 11.28 14.56
CA LYS A 95 -0.43 11.75 15.95
C LYS A 95 0.42 10.89 16.89
N THR A 96 0.42 9.57 16.71
CA THR A 96 1.25 8.66 17.52
C THR A 96 2.74 9.00 17.40
N LYS A 97 3.22 9.40 16.20
CA LYS A 97 4.62 9.85 16.03
C LYS A 97 4.98 11.14 16.79
N SER A 98 4.02 11.98 17.16
CA SER A 98 4.27 13.24 17.90
C SER A 98 4.15 13.08 19.42
N GLN A 99 3.77 11.91 19.93
CA GLN A 99 3.59 11.64 21.35
C GLN A 99 4.69 10.76 21.95
N ASP A 100 5.56 10.21 21.11
CA ASP A 100 6.75 9.43 21.49
C ASP A 100 8.06 10.26 21.39
N ILE A 101 7.96 11.60 21.50
CA ILE A 101 9.09 12.54 21.63
C ILE A 101 8.97 13.31 22.94
#